data_AF-A0A7R9V5V0-F1
#
_entry.id   AF-A0A7R9V5V0-F1
#
_cell.length_a   1.000
_cell.length_b   1.000
_cell.length_c   1.000
_cell.angle_alpha   90.00
_cell.angle_beta   90.00
_cell.angle_gamma   90.00
#
_symmetry.space_group_name_H-M   'P 1'
#
loop_
_entity.id
_entity.type
_entity.pdbx_description
1 polymer ?
#
loop_
_entity_poly.entity_id
_entity_poly.type
_entity_poly.pdbx_seq_one_letter_code
_entity_poly.pdbx_strand_id
1 'polypeptide(L)'
;MAASGVDKAVEKVRRTVGSGGSHYEAQQMIKTIYHRHKARRQLEESYAVLQEGAKLQLQAKQVTCGVELGLLLVEAFTADQPPIDIALPALLSIIDSMPGSLPAATEDALVDEEARLVSAAVKWAHRCGGPSAGPPAAAALHDAYAGHLWRAYGWRRMGLASSHFARGADAGAFAAAVAGCAAAAPEAEAPLFVAR
;
A
#
# COMPACT_ATOMS: atom_id res chain seq x y z
N MET A 1 0.35 -2.53 32.58
CA MET A 1 1.57 -2.36 31.77
C MET A 1 1.46 -1.02 31.03
N ALA A 2 2.50 -0.20 31.01
CA ALA A 2 2.47 1.08 30.28
C ALA A 2 2.46 0.80 28.78
N ALA A 3 1.57 1.46 28.03
CA ALA A 3 1.54 1.38 26.57
C ALA A 3 2.89 1.80 25.97
N SER A 4 3.34 1.10 24.94
CA SER A 4 4.63 1.38 24.27
C SER A 4 4.65 2.80 23.67
N GLY A 5 5.84 3.32 23.36
CA GLY A 5 5.97 4.62 22.68
C GLY A 5 5.19 4.65 21.35
N VAL A 6 5.21 3.53 20.64
CA VAL A 6 4.47 3.29 19.39
C VAL A 6 2.96 3.33 19.61
N ASP A 7 2.43 2.64 20.63
CA ASP A 7 0.99 2.61 20.92
C ASP A 7 0.43 4.00 21.17
N LYS A 8 1.17 4.83 21.94
CA LYS A 8 0.77 6.21 22.23
C LYS A 8 0.79 7.08 20.97
N ALA A 9 1.74 6.86 20.07
CA ALA A 9 1.85 7.59 18.81
C ALA A 9 0.68 7.24 17.87
N VAL A 10 0.36 5.96 17.75
CA VAL A 10 -0.81 5.43 17.00
C VAL A 10 -2.12 5.96 17.57
N GLU A 11 -2.31 5.91 18.88
CA GLU A 11 -3.52 6.41 19.54
C GLU A 11 -3.71 7.91 19.30
N LYS A 12 -2.61 8.67 19.31
CA LYS A 12 -2.64 10.10 18.98
C LYS A 12 -3.09 10.35 17.54
N VAL A 13 -2.59 9.56 16.58
CA VAL A 13 -3.01 9.65 15.17
C VAL A 13 -4.51 9.35 15.02
N ARG A 14 -5.00 8.28 15.66
CA ARG A 14 -6.43 7.93 15.66
C ARG A 14 -7.30 9.05 16.22
N ARG A 15 -6.87 9.67 17.33
CA ARG A 15 -7.56 10.84 17.89
C ARG A 15 -7.56 12.01 16.91
N THR A 16 -6.42 12.33 16.30
CA THR A 16 -6.32 13.40 15.30
C THR A 16 -7.30 13.24 14.14
N VAL A 17 -7.45 12.01 13.62
CA VAL A 17 -8.42 11.72 12.54
C VAL A 17 -9.86 11.76 13.05
N GLY A 18 -10.12 11.29 14.28
CA GLY A 18 -11.46 11.24 14.88
C GLY A 18 -12.03 12.59 15.35
N SER A 19 -11.21 13.63 15.48
CA SER A 19 -11.62 14.95 16.02
C SER A 19 -12.52 15.79 15.12
N GLY A 20 -12.94 15.29 13.95
CA GLY A 20 -13.91 15.98 13.08
C GLY A 20 -13.33 17.08 12.19
N GLY A 21 -12.00 17.16 12.04
CA GLY A 21 -11.34 18.04 11.06
C GLY A 21 -11.38 17.47 9.64
N SER A 22 -11.04 18.28 8.64
CA SER A 22 -10.91 17.79 7.27
C SER A 22 -9.78 16.76 7.15
N HIS A 23 -9.90 15.83 6.19
CA HIS A 23 -8.87 14.82 5.96
C HIS A 23 -7.50 15.43 5.62
N TYR A 24 -7.49 16.56 4.94
CA TYR A 24 -6.28 17.32 4.66
C TYR A 24 -5.63 17.87 5.95
N GLU A 25 -6.41 18.50 6.84
CA GLU A 25 -5.89 18.98 8.12
C GLU A 25 -5.36 17.83 8.99
N ALA A 26 -6.08 16.70 9.03
CA ALA A 26 -5.61 15.49 9.70
C ALA A 26 -4.26 15.03 9.14
N GLN A 27 -4.09 15.05 7.82
CA GLN A 27 -2.84 14.71 7.16
C GLN A 27 -1.69 15.65 7.56
N GLN A 28 -1.92 16.97 7.58
CA GLN A 28 -0.91 17.95 7.99
C GLN A 28 -0.49 17.79 9.45
N MET A 29 -1.46 17.49 10.33
CA MET A 29 -1.19 17.17 11.72
C MET A 29 -0.36 15.87 11.85
N ILE A 30 -0.65 14.84 11.08
CA ILE A 30 0.13 13.59 11.05
C ILE A 30 1.58 13.86 10.61
N LYS A 31 1.79 14.61 9.52
CA LYS A 31 3.14 15.03 9.06
C LYS A 31 3.89 15.77 10.17
N THR A 32 3.21 16.66 10.89
CA THR A 32 3.78 17.39 12.03
C THR A 32 4.19 16.47 13.19
N ILE A 33 3.36 15.46 13.52
CA ILE A 33 3.67 14.49 14.56
C ILE A 33 4.88 13.63 14.15
N TYR A 34 4.91 13.17 12.90
CA TYR A 34 6.04 12.41 12.32
C TYR A 34 7.35 13.18 12.46
N HIS A 35 7.43 14.41 11.97
CA HIS A 35 8.66 15.21 12.03
C HIS A 35 9.13 15.44 13.47
N ARG A 36 8.20 15.58 14.42
CA ARG A 36 8.52 15.73 15.84
C ARG A 36 9.15 14.48 16.45
N HIS A 37 8.64 13.29 16.11
CA HIS A 37 9.25 12.02 16.54
C HIS A 37 10.61 11.83 15.86
N LYS A 38 10.70 12.09 14.54
CA LYS A 38 11.95 12.01 13.79
C LYS A 38 13.05 12.93 14.34
N ALA A 39 12.72 14.17 14.69
CA ALA A 39 13.66 15.13 15.31
C ALA A 39 14.20 14.65 16.67
N ARG A 40 13.44 13.80 17.38
CA ARG A 40 13.85 13.17 18.65
C ARG A 40 14.53 11.81 18.46
N ARG A 41 14.80 11.42 17.21
CA ARG A 41 15.38 10.12 16.83
C ARG A 41 14.51 8.92 17.26
N GLN A 42 13.22 9.14 17.43
CA GLN A 42 12.21 8.11 17.71
C GLN A 42 11.72 7.53 16.39
N LEU A 43 12.58 6.74 15.73
CA LEU A 43 12.37 6.31 14.34
C LEU A 43 11.17 5.39 14.20
N GLU A 44 11.06 4.35 15.04
CA GLU A 44 9.94 3.41 15.01
C GLU A 44 8.59 4.11 15.24
N GLU A 45 8.51 5.02 16.21
CA GLU A 45 7.30 5.81 16.45
C GLU A 45 7.00 6.73 15.26
N SER A 46 8.03 7.29 14.62
CA SER A 46 7.83 8.14 13.44
C SER A 46 7.26 7.35 12.26
N TYR A 47 7.72 6.11 12.04
CA TYR A 47 7.20 5.23 11.00
C TYR A 47 5.76 4.79 11.31
N ALA A 48 5.50 4.41 12.56
CA ALA A 48 4.16 4.02 13.00
C ALA A 48 3.13 5.14 12.81
N VAL A 49 3.53 6.40 13.03
CA VAL A 49 2.68 7.57 12.78
C VAL A 49 2.29 7.69 11.31
N LEU A 50 3.24 7.56 10.39
CA LEU A 50 2.97 7.63 8.95
C LEU A 50 2.18 6.42 8.46
N GLN A 51 2.54 5.22 8.92
CA GLN A 51 1.86 3.98 8.56
C GLN A 51 0.39 4.03 8.99
N GLU A 52 0.11 4.32 10.26
CA GLU A 52 -1.28 4.38 10.74
C GLU A 52 -2.04 5.53 10.08
N GLY A 53 -1.39 6.69 9.90
CA GLY A 53 -1.99 7.83 9.23
C GLY A 53 -2.41 7.51 7.79
N ALA A 54 -1.53 6.84 7.02
CA ALA A 54 -1.83 6.41 5.66
C ALA A 54 -3.01 5.45 5.63
N LYS A 55 -3.01 4.42 6.49
CA LYS A 55 -4.09 3.42 6.57
C LYS A 55 -5.44 4.06 6.88
N LEU A 56 -5.52 4.94 7.89
CA LEU A 56 -6.78 5.59 8.26
C LEU A 56 -7.35 6.44 7.13
N GLN A 57 -6.48 7.16 6.40
CA GLN A 57 -6.91 7.98 5.26
C GLN A 57 -7.40 7.11 4.10
N LEU A 58 -6.68 6.03 3.76
CA LEU A 58 -7.09 5.09 2.71
C LEU A 58 -8.42 4.40 3.04
N GLN A 59 -8.60 3.96 4.30
CA GLN A 59 -9.84 3.37 4.79
C GLN A 59 -11.02 4.35 4.74
N ALA A 60 -10.76 5.65 4.92
CA ALA A 60 -11.73 6.73 4.71
C ALA A 60 -11.90 7.15 3.24
N LYS A 61 -11.35 6.37 2.29
CA LYS A 61 -11.35 6.62 0.84
C LYS A 61 -10.65 7.92 0.42
N GLN A 62 -9.78 8.44 1.27
CA GLN A 62 -8.97 9.64 0.99
C GLN A 62 -7.64 9.22 0.36
N VAL A 63 -7.72 8.68 -0.86
CA VAL A 63 -6.58 8.04 -1.53
C VAL A 63 -5.39 8.97 -1.63
N THR A 64 -5.57 10.19 -2.14
CA THR A 64 -4.47 11.17 -2.28
C THR A 64 -3.79 11.47 -0.94
N CYS A 65 -4.57 11.68 0.12
CA CYS A 65 -4.01 11.96 1.45
C CYS A 65 -3.23 10.77 2.01
N GLY A 66 -3.76 9.56 1.85
CA GLY A 66 -3.14 8.32 2.31
C GLY A 66 -1.86 7.98 1.52
N VAL A 67 -1.91 8.12 0.18
CA VAL A 67 -0.78 7.91 -0.73
C VAL A 67 0.38 8.87 -0.40
N GLU A 68 0.10 10.15 -0.18
CA GLU A 68 1.15 11.09 0.22
C GLU A 68 1.84 10.72 1.54
N LEU A 69 1.09 10.22 2.53
CA LEU A 69 1.68 9.75 3.80
C LEU A 69 2.51 8.48 3.58
N GLY A 70 2.02 7.56 2.74
CA GLY A 70 2.76 6.36 2.35
C GLY A 70 4.05 6.68 1.59
N LEU A 71 4.04 7.67 0.71
CA LEU A 71 5.24 8.12 -0.01
C LEU A 71 6.26 8.76 0.92
N LEU A 72 5.82 9.58 1.87
CA LEU A 72 6.70 10.13 2.90
C LEU A 72 7.31 9.01 3.75
N LEU A 73 6.59 7.92 3.99
CA LEU A 73 7.14 6.74 4.66
C LEU A 73 8.21 6.03 3.81
N VAL A 74 7.97 5.85 2.51
CA VAL A 74 8.97 5.30 1.58
C VAL A 74 10.23 6.17 1.52
N GLU A 75 10.07 7.49 1.49
CA GLU A 75 11.19 8.45 1.57
C GLU A 75 11.96 8.29 2.89
N ALA A 76 11.26 8.15 4.01
CA ALA A 76 11.87 7.91 5.31
C ALA A 76 12.65 6.59 5.34
N PHE A 77 12.08 5.50 4.82
CA PHE A 77 12.77 4.21 4.70
C PHE A 77 13.97 4.25 3.76
N THR A 78 13.91 5.05 2.71
CA THR A 78 15.04 5.25 1.79
C THR A 78 16.19 5.99 2.49
N ALA A 79 15.87 7.00 3.29
CA ALA A 79 16.86 7.82 4.00
C ALA A 79 17.46 7.11 5.21
N ASP A 80 16.61 6.44 6.00
CA ASP A 80 16.98 5.91 7.30
C ASP A 80 17.43 4.43 7.24
N GLN A 81 17.12 3.74 6.13
CA GLN A 81 17.45 2.33 5.86
C GLN A 81 17.16 1.38 7.04
N PRO A 82 15.91 1.35 7.56
CA PRO A 82 15.58 0.43 8.65
C PRO A 82 15.60 -1.03 8.17
N PRO A 83 15.66 -1.98 9.13
CA PRO A 83 15.51 -3.41 8.85
C PRO A 83 14.26 -3.72 8.01
N ILE A 84 14.40 -4.66 7.07
CA ILE A 84 13.35 -5.00 6.10
C ILE A 84 12.10 -5.61 6.76
N ASP A 85 12.28 -6.29 7.88
CA ASP A 85 11.23 -6.87 8.74
C ASP A 85 10.39 -5.80 9.44
N ILE A 86 10.86 -4.56 9.52
CA ILE A 86 10.08 -3.40 9.96
C ILE A 86 9.41 -2.72 8.76
N ALA A 87 10.16 -2.45 7.70
CA ALA A 87 9.70 -1.63 6.58
C ALA A 87 8.69 -2.34 5.68
N LEU A 88 8.92 -3.61 5.32
CA LEU A 88 8.06 -4.33 4.39
C LEU A 88 6.65 -4.57 4.95
N PRO A 89 6.46 -5.06 6.20
CA PRO A 89 5.11 -5.20 6.76
C PRO A 89 4.36 -3.88 6.85
N ALA A 90 5.06 -2.77 7.12
CA ALA A 90 4.44 -1.44 7.13
C ALA A 90 3.86 -1.08 5.75
N LEU A 91 4.63 -1.25 4.67
CA LEU A 91 4.17 -0.97 3.30
C LEU A 91 3.03 -1.91 2.87
N LEU A 92 3.13 -3.21 3.15
CA LEU A 92 2.08 -4.19 2.85
C LEU A 92 0.77 -3.81 3.54
N SER A 93 0.82 -3.43 4.82
CA SER A 93 -0.38 -3.02 5.56
C SER A 93 -1.07 -1.77 5.00
N ILE A 94 -0.32 -0.88 4.34
CA ILE A 94 -0.87 0.30 3.65
C ILE A 94 -1.57 -0.13 2.37
N ILE A 95 -0.95 -1.01 1.56
CA ILE A 95 -1.56 -1.57 0.35
C ILE A 95 -2.86 -2.32 0.69
N ASP A 96 -2.87 -3.12 1.75
CA ASP A 96 -4.06 -3.83 2.20
C ASP A 96 -5.19 -2.91 2.69
N SER A 97 -4.86 -1.67 3.03
CA SER A 97 -5.83 -0.65 3.45
C SER A 97 -6.39 0.18 2.29
N MET A 98 -5.92 -0.04 1.06
CA MET A 98 -6.45 0.64 -0.13
C MET A 98 -7.94 0.33 -0.34
N PRO A 99 -8.76 1.32 -0.73
CA PRO A 99 -10.21 1.17 -0.83
C PRO A 99 -10.62 0.19 -1.94
N GLY A 100 -11.48 -0.78 -1.59
CA GLY A 100 -11.96 -1.80 -2.53
C GLY A 100 -12.98 -1.33 -3.56
N SER A 101 -13.47 -0.09 -3.48
CA SER A 101 -14.43 0.45 -4.45
C SER A 101 -14.42 1.97 -4.42
N LEU A 102 -14.10 2.55 -5.58
CA LEU A 102 -14.00 3.97 -5.82
C LEU A 102 -15.11 4.45 -6.77
N PRO A 103 -15.51 5.73 -6.71
CA PRO A 103 -16.48 6.28 -7.65
C PRO A 103 -15.96 6.17 -9.08
N ALA A 104 -16.79 5.67 -10.01
CA ALA A 104 -16.39 5.44 -11.40
C ALA A 104 -15.78 6.70 -12.07
N ALA A 105 -16.30 7.88 -11.76
CA ALA A 105 -15.82 9.16 -12.31
C ALA A 105 -14.36 9.50 -11.91
N THR A 106 -13.84 8.93 -10.83
CA THR A 106 -12.51 9.20 -10.30
C THR A 106 -11.66 7.93 -10.17
N GLU A 107 -12.18 6.76 -10.56
CA GLU A 107 -11.52 5.46 -10.32
C GLU A 107 -10.14 5.42 -10.96
N ASP A 108 -10.00 5.80 -12.23
CA ASP A 108 -8.71 5.82 -12.94
C ASP A 108 -7.68 6.69 -12.21
N ALA A 109 -8.03 7.95 -11.92
CA ALA A 109 -7.11 8.89 -11.30
C ALA A 109 -6.65 8.44 -9.90
N LEU A 110 -7.52 7.80 -9.12
CA LEU A 110 -7.19 7.34 -7.79
C LEU A 110 -6.40 6.01 -7.81
N VAL A 111 -6.70 5.11 -8.75
CA VAL A 111 -5.88 3.90 -8.99
C VAL A 111 -4.48 4.28 -9.47
N ASP A 112 -4.34 5.34 -10.26
CA ASP A 112 -3.03 5.87 -10.66
C ASP A 112 -2.25 6.42 -9.46
N GLU A 113 -2.92 7.06 -8.50
CA GLU A 113 -2.30 7.49 -7.23
C GLU A 113 -1.84 6.29 -6.38
N GLU A 114 -2.66 5.23 -6.28
CA GLU A 114 -2.26 3.97 -5.62
C GLU A 114 -1.04 3.35 -6.30
N ALA A 115 -1.05 3.28 -7.63
CA ALA A 115 0.06 2.75 -8.43
C ALA A 115 1.34 3.59 -8.25
N ARG A 116 1.22 4.90 -8.03
CA ARG A 116 2.36 5.79 -7.73
C ARG A 116 3.04 5.41 -6.43
N LEU A 117 2.27 5.14 -5.36
CA LEU A 117 2.80 4.64 -4.09
C LEU A 117 3.49 3.28 -4.27
N VAL A 118 2.81 2.33 -4.90
CA VAL A 118 3.34 0.97 -5.10
C VAL A 118 4.61 0.99 -5.93
N SER A 119 4.66 1.81 -6.97
CA SER A 119 5.86 2.01 -7.79
C SER A 119 7.04 2.55 -6.98
N ALA A 120 6.80 3.49 -6.07
CA ALA A 120 7.84 4.01 -5.17
C ALA A 120 8.33 2.93 -4.19
N ALA A 121 7.40 2.18 -3.59
CA ALA A 121 7.70 1.07 -2.68
C ALA A 121 8.50 -0.04 -3.36
N VAL A 122 8.13 -0.45 -4.57
CA VAL A 122 8.86 -1.46 -5.36
C VAL A 122 10.26 -0.97 -5.73
N LYS A 123 10.40 0.30 -6.13
CA LYS A 123 11.72 0.91 -6.41
C LYS A 123 12.60 0.93 -5.16
N TRP A 124 12.03 1.22 -3.99
CA TRP A 124 12.72 1.13 -2.71
C TRP A 124 13.16 -0.31 -2.43
N ALA A 125 12.26 -1.29 -2.57
CA ALA A 125 12.55 -2.70 -2.29
C ALA A 125 13.70 -3.26 -3.16
N HIS A 126 13.78 -2.87 -4.43
CA HIS A 126 14.90 -3.24 -5.31
C HIS A 126 16.25 -2.67 -4.86
N ARG A 127 16.27 -1.57 -4.11
CA ARG A 127 17.50 -0.91 -3.64
C ARG A 127 17.97 -1.42 -2.28
N CYS A 128 17.06 -1.97 -1.46
CA CYS A 128 17.37 -2.51 -0.15
C CYS A 128 18.06 -3.90 -0.19
N GLY A 129 18.30 -4.44 -1.39
CA GLY A 129 18.96 -5.73 -1.58
C GLY A 129 20.46 -5.62 -1.86
N GLY A 130 21.32 -5.96 -0.90
CA GLY A 130 22.66 -6.47 -1.23
C GLY A 130 22.57 -7.81 -2.00
N PRO A 131 23.69 -8.42 -2.43
CA PRO A 131 23.72 -9.65 -3.24
C PRO A 131 22.95 -10.86 -2.68
N SER A 132 22.52 -10.82 -1.42
CA SER A 132 21.72 -11.85 -0.74
C SER A 132 20.26 -11.46 -0.42
N ALA A 133 19.79 -10.27 -0.83
CA ALA A 133 18.58 -9.65 -0.27
C ALA A 133 17.47 -9.25 -1.27
N GLY A 134 17.56 -9.63 -2.54
CA GLY A 134 16.40 -9.66 -3.48
C GLY A 134 16.19 -11.11 -3.92
N PRO A 135 14.97 -11.67 -4.02
CA PRO A 135 13.74 -11.14 -4.66
C PRO A 135 12.41 -11.11 -3.84
N PRO A 136 12.32 -11.43 -2.51
CA PRO A 136 11.01 -11.62 -1.86
C PRO A 136 10.22 -10.33 -1.60
N ALA A 137 10.86 -9.19 -1.34
CA ALA A 137 10.15 -7.97 -0.93
C ALA A 137 9.42 -7.26 -2.08
N ALA A 138 10.09 -7.10 -3.23
CA ALA A 138 9.46 -6.50 -4.41
C ALA A 138 8.33 -7.39 -4.93
N ALA A 139 8.54 -8.72 -4.95
CA ALA A 139 7.51 -9.68 -5.30
C ALA A 139 6.30 -9.60 -4.35
N ALA A 140 6.52 -9.53 -3.03
CA ALA A 140 5.44 -9.39 -2.06
C ALA A 140 4.61 -8.11 -2.25
N LEU A 141 5.25 -6.98 -2.59
CA LEU A 141 4.55 -5.74 -2.92
C LEU A 141 3.73 -5.87 -4.21
N HIS A 142 4.27 -6.57 -5.22
CA HIS A 142 3.54 -6.89 -6.44
C HIS A 142 2.33 -7.78 -6.17
N ASP A 143 2.49 -8.86 -5.40
CA ASP A 143 1.39 -9.77 -5.03
C ASP A 143 0.29 -9.05 -4.24
N ALA A 144 0.67 -8.23 -3.26
CA ALA A 144 -0.29 -7.47 -2.46
C ALA A 144 -1.14 -6.52 -3.32
N TYR A 145 -0.50 -5.77 -4.22
CA TYR A 145 -1.24 -4.84 -5.08
C TYR A 145 -2.05 -5.54 -6.17
N ALA A 146 -1.53 -6.63 -6.76
CA ALA A 146 -2.29 -7.45 -7.70
C ALA A 146 -3.55 -8.04 -7.03
N GLY A 147 -3.39 -8.57 -5.81
CA GLY A 147 -4.49 -9.08 -5.00
C GLY A 147 -5.50 -7.99 -4.65
N HIS A 148 -5.05 -6.79 -4.29
CA HIS A 148 -5.93 -5.64 -4.07
C HIS A 148 -6.74 -5.32 -5.33
N LEU A 149 -6.08 -5.13 -6.48
CA LEU A 149 -6.74 -4.79 -7.74
C LEU A 149 -7.78 -5.83 -8.14
N TRP A 150 -7.45 -7.12 -7.99
CA TRP A 150 -8.37 -8.20 -8.28
C TRP A 150 -9.59 -8.22 -7.35
N ARG A 151 -9.38 -8.11 -6.03
CA ARG A 151 -10.49 -8.10 -5.05
C ARG A 151 -11.40 -6.87 -5.21
N ALA A 152 -10.81 -5.72 -5.52
CA ALA A 152 -11.52 -4.44 -5.58
C ALA A 152 -12.26 -4.25 -6.92
N TYR A 153 -11.61 -4.59 -8.03
CA TYR A 153 -12.09 -4.22 -9.36
C TYR A 153 -12.33 -5.41 -10.29
N GLY A 154 -11.86 -6.61 -9.92
CA GLY A 154 -12.01 -7.84 -10.70
C GLY A 154 -11.47 -7.69 -12.11
N TRP A 155 -12.25 -8.20 -13.08
CA TRP A 155 -11.88 -8.19 -14.50
C TRP A 155 -11.61 -6.78 -15.04
N ARG A 156 -12.23 -5.72 -14.48
CA ARG A 156 -12.09 -4.34 -14.95
C ARG A 156 -10.66 -3.82 -14.87
N ARG A 157 -9.87 -4.31 -13.90
CA ARG A 157 -8.44 -3.97 -13.74
C ARG A 157 -7.52 -5.15 -13.99
N MET A 158 -8.00 -6.21 -14.63
CA MET A 158 -7.20 -7.41 -14.85
C MET A 158 -5.91 -7.12 -15.63
N GLY A 159 -5.93 -6.21 -16.62
CA GLY A 159 -4.71 -5.84 -17.35
C GLY A 159 -3.60 -5.28 -16.43
N LEU A 160 -3.96 -4.42 -15.49
CA LEU A 160 -3.02 -3.89 -14.50
C LEU A 160 -2.64 -4.97 -13.48
N ALA A 161 -3.61 -5.72 -12.95
CA ALA A 161 -3.39 -6.78 -11.97
C ALA A 161 -2.44 -7.87 -12.52
N SER A 162 -2.64 -8.34 -13.75
CA SER A 162 -1.78 -9.31 -14.44
C SER A 162 -0.33 -8.85 -14.51
N SER A 163 -0.10 -7.57 -14.78
CA SER A 163 1.27 -7.03 -14.84
C SER A 163 1.99 -7.10 -13.48
N HIS A 164 1.25 -6.98 -12.38
CA HIS A 164 1.78 -7.15 -11.03
C HIS A 164 1.92 -8.62 -10.67
N PHE A 165 0.89 -9.45 -10.91
CA PHE A 165 0.97 -10.89 -10.67
C PHE A 165 2.17 -11.55 -11.36
N ALA A 166 2.45 -11.18 -12.61
CA ALA A 166 3.59 -11.71 -13.37
C ALA A 166 4.98 -11.35 -12.78
N ARG A 167 5.04 -10.35 -11.87
CA ARG A 167 6.25 -9.92 -11.16
C ARG A 167 6.22 -10.31 -9.67
N GLY A 168 5.12 -10.89 -9.23
CA GLY A 168 4.93 -11.42 -7.89
C GLY A 168 5.46 -12.85 -7.77
N ALA A 169 5.22 -13.47 -6.62
CA ALA A 169 5.57 -14.85 -6.32
C ALA A 169 4.34 -15.77 -6.18
N ASP A 170 3.12 -15.21 -6.12
CA ASP A 170 1.89 -15.98 -5.94
C ASP A 170 1.24 -16.37 -7.27
N ALA A 171 1.85 -17.35 -7.94
CA ALA A 171 1.31 -17.93 -9.17
C ALA A 171 -0.08 -18.56 -8.99
N GLY A 172 -0.40 -19.02 -7.77
CA GLY A 172 -1.71 -19.61 -7.45
C GLY A 172 -2.81 -18.55 -7.46
N ALA A 173 -2.58 -17.41 -6.81
CA ALA A 173 -3.50 -16.28 -6.87
C ALA A 173 -3.66 -15.75 -8.30
N PHE A 174 -2.58 -15.71 -9.09
CA PHE A 174 -2.68 -15.29 -10.48
C PHE A 174 -3.55 -16.24 -11.31
N ALA A 175 -3.30 -17.55 -11.21
CA ALA A 175 -4.08 -18.56 -11.89
C ALA A 175 -5.57 -18.51 -11.49
N ALA A 176 -5.87 -18.29 -10.21
CA ALA A 176 -7.23 -18.14 -9.72
C ALA A 176 -7.92 -16.89 -10.30
N ALA A 177 -7.21 -15.76 -10.42
CA ALA A 177 -7.74 -14.54 -11.03
C ALA A 177 -8.03 -14.72 -12.54
N VAL A 178 -7.12 -15.40 -13.27
CA VAL A 178 -7.31 -15.75 -14.68
C VAL A 178 -8.50 -16.69 -14.87
N ALA A 179 -8.60 -17.73 -14.04
CA ALA A 179 -9.73 -18.66 -14.06
C ALA A 179 -11.06 -17.97 -13.74
N GLY A 180 -11.07 -17.03 -12.77
CA GLY A 180 -12.23 -16.21 -12.46
C GLY A 180 -12.70 -15.35 -13.63
N CYS A 181 -11.76 -14.78 -14.40
CA CYS A 181 -12.09 -14.08 -15.64
C CYS A 181 -12.67 -15.02 -16.70
N ALA A 182 -12.01 -16.17 -16.94
CA ALA A 182 -12.44 -17.14 -17.94
C ALA A 182 -13.85 -17.68 -17.66
N ALA A 183 -14.19 -17.92 -16.40
CA ALA A 183 -15.51 -18.40 -15.99
C ALA A 183 -16.64 -17.37 -16.21
N ALA A 184 -16.31 -16.08 -16.25
CA ALA A 184 -17.27 -15.00 -16.51
C ALA A 184 -17.33 -14.60 -18.00
N ALA A 185 -16.42 -15.12 -18.82
CA ALA A 185 -16.34 -14.81 -20.24
C ALA A 185 -17.24 -15.73 -21.09
N PRO A 186 -17.60 -15.31 -22.33
CA PRO A 186 -18.20 -16.23 -23.29
C PRO A 186 -17.32 -17.47 -23.50
N GLU A 187 -17.94 -18.64 -23.65
CA GLU A 187 -17.22 -19.93 -23.75
C GLU A 187 -16.15 -19.94 -24.85
N ALA A 188 -16.45 -19.30 -25.99
CA ALA A 188 -15.52 -19.18 -27.12
C ALA A 188 -14.26 -18.34 -26.79
N GLU A 189 -14.32 -17.47 -25.78
CA GLU A 189 -13.23 -16.57 -25.37
C GLU A 189 -12.44 -17.11 -24.17
N ALA A 190 -12.95 -18.11 -23.44
CA ALA A 190 -12.29 -18.69 -22.28
C ALA A 190 -10.81 -19.10 -22.54
N PRO A 191 -10.45 -19.70 -23.70
CA PRO A 191 -9.05 -20.02 -24.00
C PRO A 191 -8.12 -18.80 -24.09
N LEU A 192 -8.64 -17.61 -24.41
CA LEU A 192 -7.84 -16.38 -24.54
C LEU A 192 -7.28 -15.91 -23.19
N PHE A 193 -7.93 -16.29 -22.08
CA PHE A 193 -7.48 -15.91 -20.73
C PHE A 193 -6.31 -16.76 -20.26
N VAL A 194 -6.27 -18.05 -20.62
CA VAL A 194 -5.19 -18.97 -20.25
C VAL A 194 -3.89 -18.70 -21.03
N ALA A 195 -3.99 -18.07 -22.20
CA ALA A 195 -2.84 -17.73 -23.05
C ALA A 195 -2.10 -16.44 -22.66
N ARG A 196 -2.54 -15.73 -21.60
CA ARG A 196 -1.92 -14.49 -21.08
C ARG A 196 -0.76 -14.77 -20.13
#